data_AF-A0A1H8P334-F1
#
_entry.id   AF-A0A1H8P334-F1
#
_cell.length_a   1.000
_cell.length_b   1.000
_cell.length_c   1.000
_cell.angle_alpha   90.00
_cell.angle_beta   90.00
_cell.angle_gamma   90.00
#
_symmetry.space_group_name_H-M   'P 1'
#
loop_
_entity.id
_entity.type
_entity.pdbx_description
1 polymer ?
#
loop_
_entity_poly.entity_id
_entity_poly.type
_entity_poly.pdbx_seq_one_letter_code
_entity_poly.pdbx_strand_id
1 'polypeptide(L)'
;MVAFPAAADLTGATLTEAQFKAGLNTFLSAIVGLLGSTGEVGSALAALGAPLSSYAAKTAAYTVALSDRGRVLACSGTWTLSLPAAATATAGFDVVAQNAGSGTITIDPSGSELVDGAATLALLPGASAVLVCTGTAWVALGCQSATARLLAQAGSAAVPGLAFALDQNTGLLNPAADQIGFATGGVQRALLSGSAFQVNVPLTGTAVTQSATDGTPGRVMRVGDSTTLLSASPALRCTYGGTANAITLTSGAGFTGTPAAGLQVRFRATAANTGAATLAIDGCAPANCLTVTGAALPAGYIRTGKDTRAIFDGASWILDREMDSGSNGNGGYMRFADGRQICDSTVLTSTSSETTRTWPAEFSAPPRVFCSCSGATVGFARAASTTEIVTEVSAYNTAGARIAGYVAILAIGKWY
;
A
#
# COMPACT_ATOMS: atom_id res chain seq x y z
N MET A 1 -11.57 -74.91 -12.09
CA MET A 1 -13.02 -74.73 -12.31
C MET A 1 -13.60 -76.09 -12.66
N VAL A 2 -14.67 -76.54 -11.99
CA VAL A 2 -15.38 -77.75 -12.38
C VAL A 2 -16.01 -77.47 -13.75
N ALA A 3 -15.74 -78.31 -14.75
CA ALA A 3 -16.31 -78.12 -16.09
C ALA A 3 -17.84 -78.25 -16.01
N PHE A 4 -18.57 -77.40 -16.75
CA PHE A 4 -20.01 -77.59 -16.92
C PHE A 4 -20.26 -78.97 -17.58
N PRO A 5 -21.34 -79.68 -17.20
CA PRO A 5 -21.69 -80.95 -17.83
C PRO A 5 -21.93 -80.77 -19.33
N ALA A 6 -21.72 -81.82 -20.12
CA ALA A 6 -22.02 -81.75 -21.54
C ALA A 6 -23.54 -81.66 -21.76
N ALA A 7 -23.98 -81.02 -22.84
CA ALA A 7 -25.42 -80.91 -23.12
C ALA A 7 -26.13 -82.27 -23.19
N ALA A 8 -25.43 -83.30 -23.68
CA ALA A 8 -25.92 -84.67 -23.75
C ALA A 8 -26.22 -85.29 -22.36
N ASP A 9 -25.54 -84.85 -21.30
CA ASP A 9 -25.76 -85.31 -19.92
C ASP A 9 -27.05 -84.75 -19.29
N LEU A 10 -27.65 -83.73 -19.92
CA LEU A 10 -28.88 -83.08 -19.46
C LEU A 10 -30.06 -83.26 -20.43
N THR A 11 -29.81 -83.59 -21.70
CA THR A 11 -30.84 -83.58 -22.76
C THR A 11 -30.88 -84.86 -23.61
N GLY A 12 -30.04 -85.86 -23.33
CA GLY A 12 -30.00 -87.11 -24.08
C GLY A 12 -31.32 -87.91 -24.01
N ALA A 13 -31.81 -88.36 -25.17
CA ALA A 13 -33.09 -89.06 -25.30
C ALA A 13 -33.18 -90.43 -24.57
N THR A 14 -32.04 -90.99 -24.15
CA THR A 14 -31.93 -92.28 -23.46
C THR A 14 -31.38 -92.16 -22.03
N LEU A 15 -31.37 -90.96 -21.44
CA LEU A 15 -30.87 -90.74 -20.09
C LEU A 15 -31.76 -91.42 -19.04
N THR A 16 -31.13 -92.13 -18.11
CA THR A 16 -31.82 -92.60 -16.89
C THR A 16 -32.00 -91.46 -15.89
N GLU A 17 -32.99 -91.58 -15.00
CA GLU A 17 -33.21 -90.63 -13.90
C GLU A 17 -31.95 -90.43 -13.04
N ALA A 18 -31.19 -91.50 -12.79
CA ALA A 18 -29.95 -91.45 -12.01
C ALA A 18 -28.85 -90.66 -12.73
N GLN A 19 -28.69 -90.83 -14.05
CA GLN A 19 -27.72 -90.08 -14.85
C GLN A 19 -28.08 -88.59 -14.93
N PHE A 20 -29.38 -88.28 -15.09
CA PHE A 20 -29.84 -86.90 -15.09
C PHE A 20 -29.59 -86.20 -13.75
N LYS A 21 -29.87 -86.86 -12.61
CA LYS A 21 -29.56 -86.34 -11.27
C LYS A 21 -28.06 -86.11 -11.07
N ALA A 22 -27.22 -87.01 -11.58
CA ALA A 22 -25.77 -86.83 -11.53
C ALA A 22 -25.33 -85.59 -12.32
N GLY A 23 -25.86 -85.39 -13.53
CA GLY A 23 -25.60 -84.19 -14.35
C GLY A 23 -26.03 -82.89 -13.67
N LEU A 24 -27.21 -82.88 -13.03
CA LEU A 24 -27.68 -81.73 -12.23
C LEU A 24 -26.78 -81.42 -11.03
N ASN A 25 -26.29 -82.44 -10.33
CA ASN A 25 -25.36 -82.26 -9.21
C ASN A 25 -24.01 -81.69 -9.67
N THR A 26 -23.50 -82.12 -10.83
CA THR A 26 -22.29 -81.56 -11.44
C THR A 26 -22.50 -80.12 -11.86
N PHE A 27 -23.64 -79.79 -12.48
CA PHE A 27 -23.99 -78.42 -12.85
C PHE A 27 -24.06 -77.50 -11.63
N LEU A 28 -24.77 -77.93 -10.58
CA LEU A 28 -24.87 -77.17 -9.34
C LEU A 28 -23.50 -76.97 -8.69
N SER A 29 -22.66 -78.00 -8.67
CA SER A 29 -21.29 -77.92 -8.13
C SER A 29 -20.40 -76.97 -8.96
N ALA A 30 -20.58 -76.91 -10.28
CA ALA A 30 -19.88 -75.95 -11.14
C ALA A 30 -20.32 -74.50 -10.86
N ILE A 31 -21.62 -74.26 -10.71
CA ILE A 31 -22.16 -72.94 -10.33
C ILE A 31 -21.70 -72.53 -8.94
N VAL A 32 -21.81 -73.41 -7.94
CA VAL A 32 -21.39 -73.11 -6.57
C VAL A 32 -19.87 -72.88 -6.51
N GLY A 33 -19.08 -73.60 -7.30
CA GLY A 33 -17.65 -73.35 -7.44
C GLY A 33 -17.32 -71.99 -8.08
N LEU A 34 -18.18 -71.48 -8.97
CA LEU A 34 -18.02 -70.17 -9.61
C LEU A 34 -18.53 -69.02 -8.72
N LEU A 35 -19.66 -69.20 -8.07
CA LEU A 35 -20.36 -68.17 -7.28
C LEU A 35 -20.02 -68.21 -5.79
N GLY A 36 -19.27 -69.22 -5.33
CA GLY A 36 -18.87 -69.39 -3.93
C GLY A 36 -20.00 -69.75 -2.95
N SER A 37 -21.27 -69.80 -3.39
CA SER A 37 -22.41 -70.21 -2.57
C SER A 37 -23.57 -70.78 -3.40
N THR A 38 -24.58 -71.31 -2.71
CA THR A 38 -25.82 -71.84 -3.28
C THR A 38 -26.96 -70.82 -3.38
N GLY A 39 -26.75 -69.52 -3.12
CA GLY A 39 -27.90 -68.59 -3.24
C GLY A 39 -27.81 -67.14 -2.77
N GLU A 40 -26.66 -66.61 -2.36
CA GLU A 40 -26.60 -65.18 -1.97
C GLU A 40 -25.85 -64.33 -2.99
N VAL A 41 -26.56 -63.36 -3.57
CA VAL A 41 -26.02 -62.41 -4.57
C VAL A 41 -24.73 -61.74 -4.07
N GLY A 42 -24.64 -61.40 -2.78
CA GLY A 42 -23.44 -60.78 -2.20
C GLY A 42 -22.20 -61.68 -2.25
N SER A 43 -22.35 -62.97 -1.93
CA SER A 43 -21.24 -63.94 -2.01
C SER A 43 -20.83 -64.23 -3.45
N ALA A 44 -21.79 -64.28 -4.37
CA ALA A 44 -21.56 -64.42 -5.81
C ALA A 44 -20.77 -63.24 -6.39
N LEU A 45 -21.16 -62.00 -6.04
CA LEU A 45 -20.42 -60.81 -6.46
C LEU A 45 -18.99 -60.80 -5.92
N ALA A 46 -18.79 -61.21 -4.67
CA ALA A 46 -17.46 -61.30 -4.07
C ALA A 46 -16.59 -62.38 -4.73
N ALA A 47 -17.16 -63.56 -5.00
CA ALA A 47 -16.47 -64.66 -5.67
C ALA A 47 -16.06 -64.30 -7.12
N LEU A 48 -16.91 -63.53 -7.81
CA LEU A 48 -16.63 -63.02 -9.16
C LEU A 48 -15.69 -61.81 -9.18
N GLY A 49 -15.28 -61.30 -8.01
CA GLY A 49 -14.43 -60.11 -7.91
C GLY A 49 -15.10 -58.85 -8.43
N ALA A 50 -16.42 -58.74 -8.29
CA ALA A 50 -17.14 -57.54 -8.67
C ALA A 50 -16.67 -56.35 -7.80
N PRO A 51 -16.48 -55.14 -8.38
CA PRO A 51 -16.11 -53.96 -7.62
C PRO A 51 -17.10 -53.68 -6.48
N LEU A 52 -16.59 -53.27 -5.33
CA LEU A 52 -17.35 -52.97 -4.11
C LEU A 52 -18.19 -54.14 -3.57
N SER A 53 -17.83 -55.38 -3.90
CA SER A 53 -18.61 -56.58 -3.56
C SER A 53 -18.61 -56.95 -2.08
N SER A 54 -17.61 -56.51 -1.32
CA SER A 54 -17.48 -56.83 0.09
C SER A 54 -16.64 -55.79 0.84
N TYR A 55 -16.70 -55.84 2.17
CA TYR A 55 -16.01 -54.89 3.08
C TYR A 55 -15.12 -55.65 4.08
N ALA A 56 -13.89 -55.17 4.31
CA ALA A 56 -13.03 -55.65 5.40
C ALA A 56 -12.32 -54.49 6.10
N ALA A 57 -12.41 -54.47 7.44
CA ALA A 57 -11.64 -53.57 8.26
C ALA A 57 -10.20 -54.08 8.44
N LYS A 58 -9.22 -53.16 8.37
CA LYS A 58 -7.79 -53.44 8.60
C LYS A 58 -7.22 -52.40 9.57
N THR A 59 -6.67 -52.84 10.69
CA THR A 59 -6.15 -51.97 11.77
C THR A 59 -4.64 -52.03 11.95
N ALA A 60 -3.95 -52.80 11.11
CA ALA A 60 -2.51 -52.99 11.11
C ALA A 60 -2.01 -53.19 9.67
N ALA A 61 -0.68 -53.16 9.49
CA ALA A 61 -0.03 -53.40 8.20
C ALA A 61 -0.58 -54.65 7.51
N TYR A 62 -0.91 -54.53 6.23
CA TYR A 62 -1.55 -55.57 5.45
C TYR A 62 -1.03 -55.56 4.02
N THR A 63 -0.84 -56.76 3.46
CA THR A 63 -0.55 -56.95 2.03
C THR A 63 -1.83 -57.39 1.36
N VAL A 64 -2.27 -56.65 0.35
CA VAL A 64 -3.47 -56.97 -0.43
C VAL A 64 -3.31 -58.35 -1.07
N ALA A 65 -4.25 -59.25 -0.80
CA ALA A 65 -4.27 -60.58 -1.37
C ALA A 65 -5.02 -60.57 -2.70
N LEU A 66 -4.75 -61.54 -3.58
CA LEU A 66 -5.52 -61.70 -4.83
C LEU A 66 -7.01 -62.00 -4.58
N SER A 67 -7.36 -62.49 -3.39
CA SER A 67 -8.75 -62.67 -2.95
C SER A 67 -9.44 -61.37 -2.54
N ASP A 68 -8.72 -60.25 -2.41
CA ASP A 68 -9.30 -58.93 -2.11
C ASP A 68 -9.82 -58.23 -3.36
N ARG A 69 -9.83 -58.89 -4.53
CA ARG A 69 -10.34 -58.32 -5.78
C ARG A 69 -11.76 -57.79 -5.59
N GLY A 70 -11.98 -56.54 -5.98
CA GLY A 70 -13.27 -55.85 -5.86
C GLY A 70 -13.67 -55.52 -4.43
N ARG A 71 -12.84 -55.77 -3.41
CA ARG A 71 -13.16 -55.54 -2.00
C ARG A 71 -12.86 -54.09 -1.57
N VAL A 72 -13.65 -53.58 -0.62
CA VAL A 72 -13.34 -52.37 0.15
C VAL A 72 -12.53 -52.73 1.38
N LEU A 73 -11.30 -52.25 1.44
CA LEU A 73 -10.41 -52.32 2.59
C LEU A 73 -10.50 -51.00 3.37
N ALA A 74 -11.22 -51.03 4.49
CA ALA A 74 -11.31 -49.90 5.40
C ALA A 74 -10.16 -49.94 6.39
N CYS A 75 -9.12 -49.17 6.08
CA CYS A 75 -7.90 -49.07 6.83
C CYS A 75 -8.03 -48.01 7.94
N SER A 76 -7.51 -48.32 9.13
CA SER A 76 -7.42 -47.37 10.25
C SER A 76 -6.07 -47.48 10.95
N GLY A 77 -5.52 -46.35 11.38
CA GLY A 77 -4.18 -46.22 11.95
C GLY A 77 -3.20 -45.53 10.99
N THR A 78 -1.91 -45.67 11.26
CA THR A 78 -0.82 -45.15 10.41
C THR A 78 0.10 -46.30 10.03
N TRP A 79 -0.02 -46.80 8.81
CA TRP A 79 0.74 -47.96 8.31
C TRP A 79 0.69 -48.07 6.79
N THR A 80 1.50 -48.96 6.23
CA THR A 80 1.61 -49.20 4.78
C THR A 80 0.72 -50.35 4.32
N LEU A 81 -0.22 -50.07 3.40
CA LEU A 81 -0.97 -51.07 2.65
C LEU A 81 -0.16 -51.45 1.41
N SER A 82 0.51 -52.60 1.48
CA SER A 82 1.32 -53.11 0.39
C SER A 82 0.45 -53.77 -0.68
N LEU A 83 0.66 -53.40 -1.93
CA LEU A 83 -0.02 -54.02 -3.08
C LEU A 83 0.80 -55.22 -3.60
N PRO A 84 0.14 -56.25 -4.15
CA PRO A 84 0.84 -57.32 -4.84
C PRO A 84 1.58 -56.76 -6.06
N ALA A 85 2.62 -57.47 -6.52
CA ALA A 85 3.28 -57.14 -7.78
C ALA A 85 2.27 -57.11 -8.93
N ALA A 86 2.32 -56.08 -9.77
CA ALA A 86 1.38 -55.84 -10.85
C ALA A 86 1.34 -57.01 -11.84
N ALA A 87 2.48 -57.66 -12.09
CA ALA A 87 2.56 -58.86 -12.92
C ALA A 87 1.78 -60.05 -12.33
N THR A 88 1.73 -60.17 -11.00
CA THR A 88 1.00 -61.23 -10.29
C THR A 88 -0.48 -60.90 -10.14
N ALA A 89 -0.83 -59.63 -9.91
CA ALA A 89 -2.22 -59.17 -9.84
C ALA A 89 -2.93 -59.22 -11.20
N THR A 90 -2.17 -59.04 -12.29
CA THR A 90 -2.61 -58.97 -13.68
C THR A 90 -3.49 -57.75 -13.98
N ALA A 91 -3.55 -57.38 -15.27
CA ALA A 91 -4.32 -56.21 -15.70
C ALA A 91 -5.82 -56.34 -15.35
N GLY A 92 -6.38 -55.28 -14.79
CA GLY A 92 -7.79 -55.19 -14.40
C GLY A 92 -8.10 -55.73 -13.00
N PHE A 93 -7.12 -56.18 -12.22
CA PHE A 93 -7.30 -56.38 -10.78
C PHE A 93 -7.60 -55.04 -10.10
N ASP A 94 -8.66 -54.99 -9.30
CA ASP A 94 -9.07 -53.78 -8.59
C ASP A 94 -9.27 -54.04 -7.09
N VAL A 95 -8.99 -53.03 -6.28
CA VAL A 95 -9.29 -53.02 -4.84
C VAL A 95 -9.57 -51.59 -4.41
N VAL A 96 -10.48 -51.39 -3.44
CA VAL A 96 -10.74 -50.06 -2.88
C VAL A 96 -10.04 -49.94 -1.54
N ALA A 97 -9.19 -48.93 -1.39
CA ALA A 97 -8.64 -48.54 -0.11
C ALA A 97 -9.42 -47.33 0.41
N GLN A 98 -9.96 -47.44 1.61
CA GLN A 98 -10.58 -46.34 2.34
C GLN A 98 -9.77 -46.08 3.61
N ASN A 99 -9.40 -44.83 3.87
CA ASN A 99 -8.85 -44.45 5.17
C ASN A 99 -10.00 -44.03 6.09
N ALA A 100 -10.46 -44.97 6.90
CA ALA A 100 -11.51 -44.78 7.89
C ALA A 100 -10.98 -44.29 9.25
N GLY A 101 -9.66 -44.10 9.38
CA GLY A 101 -8.99 -43.63 10.60
C GLY A 101 -8.56 -42.16 10.53
N SER A 102 -7.81 -41.73 11.55
CA SER A 102 -7.22 -40.39 11.66
C SER A 102 -5.73 -40.34 11.29
N GLY A 103 -5.09 -41.49 11.10
CA GLY A 103 -3.70 -41.62 10.65
C GLY A 103 -3.59 -41.61 9.13
N THR A 104 -2.37 -41.62 8.60
CA THR A 104 -2.14 -41.73 7.13
C THR A 104 -1.89 -43.18 6.75
N ILE A 105 -2.61 -43.65 5.72
CA ILE A 105 -2.36 -44.97 5.13
C ILE A 105 -1.50 -44.80 3.89
N THR A 106 -0.34 -45.43 3.86
CA THR A 106 0.58 -45.37 2.72
C THR A 106 0.29 -46.55 1.79
N ILE A 107 -0.18 -46.29 0.58
CA ILE A 107 -0.32 -47.31 -0.46
C ILE A 107 1.03 -47.50 -1.13
N ASP A 108 1.51 -48.74 -1.19
CA ASP A 108 2.87 -49.06 -1.66
C ASP A 108 2.85 -50.24 -2.64
N PRO A 109 3.03 -50.00 -3.95
CA PRO A 109 3.28 -51.04 -4.96
C PRO A 109 4.51 -51.91 -4.65
N SER A 110 4.57 -53.11 -5.25
CA SER A 110 5.67 -54.03 -4.96
C SER A 110 6.98 -53.58 -5.62
N GLY A 111 8.07 -53.56 -4.86
CA GLY A 111 9.42 -53.32 -5.39
C GLY A 111 9.59 -51.91 -5.95
N SER A 112 9.84 -51.78 -7.25
CA SER A 112 10.03 -50.51 -7.94
C SER A 112 8.84 -50.11 -8.84
N GLU A 113 7.69 -50.77 -8.66
CA GLU A 113 6.46 -50.42 -9.36
C GLU A 113 5.94 -49.05 -8.90
N LEU A 114 5.08 -48.42 -9.71
CA LEU A 114 4.55 -47.10 -9.45
C LEU A 114 3.02 -47.12 -9.31
N VAL A 115 2.49 -46.22 -8.49
CA VAL A 115 1.08 -45.84 -8.42
C VAL A 115 0.95 -44.38 -8.86
N ASP A 116 0.19 -44.13 -9.93
CA ASP A 116 0.06 -42.81 -10.56
C ASP A 116 1.42 -42.12 -10.87
N GLY A 117 2.44 -42.91 -11.19
CA GLY A 117 3.79 -42.42 -11.47
C GLY A 117 4.66 -42.13 -10.24
N ALA A 118 4.18 -42.40 -9.02
CA ALA A 118 4.93 -42.26 -7.77
C ALA A 118 5.22 -43.63 -7.12
N ALA A 119 6.26 -43.72 -6.29
CA ALA A 119 6.63 -44.95 -5.59
C ALA A 119 5.61 -45.34 -4.50
N THR A 120 4.92 -44.37 -3.89
CA THR A 120 3.83 -44.60 -2.94
C THR A 120 2.75 -43.54 -3.10
N LEU A 121 1.54 -43.83 -2.65
CA LEU A 121 0.41 -42.90 -2.58
C LEU A 121 -0.06 -42.78 -1.12
N ALA A 122 -0.05 -41.56 -0.57
CA ALA A 122 -0.59 -41.30 0.76
C ALA A 122 -2.12 -41.13 0.70
N LEU A 123 -2.85 -41.98 1.40
CA LEU A 123 -4.30 -41.90 1.59
C LEU A 123 -4.59 -41.25 2.95
N LEU A 124 -5.06 -40.01 2.94
CA LEU A 124 -5.31 -39.21 4.14
C LEU A 124 -6.63 -39.56 4.83
N PRO A 125 -6.83 -39.15 6.11
CA PRO A 125 -8.07 -39.39 6.84
C PRO A 125 -9.31 -38.98 6.03
N GLY A 126 -10.26 -39.90 5.89
CA GLY A 126 -11.51 -39.68 5.15
C GLY A 126 -11.41 -39.81 3.63
N ALA A 127 -10.22 -40.00 3.06
CA ALA A 127 -10.04 -40.25 1.64
C ALA A 127 -10.26 -41.73 1.28
N SER A 128 -10.68 -41.97 0.04
CA SER A 128 -10.78 -43.29 -0.56
C SER A 128 -10.17 -43.28 -1.95
N ALA A 129 -9.65 -44.42 -2.39
CA ALA A 129 -9.15 -44.60 -3.74
C ALA A 129 -9.51 -46.00 -4.27
N VAL A 130 -9.96 -46.07 -5.52
CA VAL A 130 -10.04 -47.33 -6.26
C VAL A 130 -8.69 -47.55 -6.94
N LEU A 131 -7.99 -48.61 -6.57
CA LEU A 131 -6.69 -48.97 -7.11
C LEU A 131 -6.90 -50.02 -8.21
N VAL A 132 -6.42 -49.74 -9.41
CA VAL A 132 -6.54 -50.63 -10.58
C VAL A 132 -5.16 -50.99 -11.09
N CYS A 133 -4.89 -52.29 -11.22
CA CYS A 133 -3.65 -52.80 -11.79
C CYS A 133 -3.69 -52.72 -13.32
N THR A 134 -2.64 -52.20 -13.94
CA THR A 134 -2.47 -52.14 -15.41
C THR A 134 -1.71 -53.35 -15.97
N GLY A 135 -1.21 -54.23 -15.09
CA GLY A 135 -0.33 -55.35 -15.41
C GLY A 135 1.16 -55.04 -15.24
N THR A 136 1.55 -53.76 -15.19
CA THR A 136 2.94 -53.32 -14.94
C THR A 136 3.06 -52.21 -13.89
N ALA A 137 1.94 -51.56 -13.54
CA ALA A 137 1.86 -50.48 -12.56
C ALA A 137 0.44 -50.43 -11.98
N TRP A 138 0.20 -49.44 -11.11
CA TRP A 138 -1.09 -49.18 -10.48
C TRP A 138 -1.60 -47.77 -10.83
N VAL A 139 -2.91 -47.64 -10.96
CA VAL A 139 -3.60 -46.35 -11.14
C VAL A 139 -4.61 -46.17 -10.00
N ALA A 140 -4.67 -44.99 -9.40
CA ALA A 140 -5.66 -44.66 -8.38
C ALA A 140 -6.75 -43.74 -8.93
N LEU A 141 -8.00 -44.13 -8.77
CA LEU A 141 -9.18 -43.35 -9.13
C LEU A 141 -9.84 -42.82 -7.85
N GLY A 142 -10.07 -41.51 -7.78
CA GLY A 142 -10.82 -40.88 -6.68
C GLY A 142 -10.01 -40.47 -5.46
N CYS A 143 -8.67 -40.55 -5.49
CA CYS A 143 -7.87 -40.03 -4.38
C CYS A 143 -7.89 -38.49 -4.36
N GLN A 144 -8.59 -37.88 -3.39
CA GLN A 144 -8.34 -36.48 -3.06
C GLN A 144 -7.10 -36.43 -2.17
N SER A 145 -5.96 -36.15 -2.80
CA SER A 145 -4.71 -35.83 -2.11
C SER A 145 -4.87 -34.45 -1.45
N ALA A 146 -5.05 -34.43 -0.13
CA ALA A 146 -4.95 -33.20 0.68
C ALA A 146 -3.57 -33.09 1.39
N THR A 147 -2.51 -33.61 0.77
CA THR A 147 -1.11 -33.39 1.17
C THR A 147 -0.31 -32.61 0.12
N ALA A 148 -0.91 -32.31 -1.03
CA ALA A 148 -0.34 -31.46 -2.07
C ALA A 148 -1.07 -30.11 -2.15
N ARG A 149 -0.36 -29.09 -2.61
CA ARG A 149 -0.92 -27.78 -2.99
C ARG A 149 -2.14 -27.97 -3.90
N LEU A 150 -3.23 -27.28 -3.62
CA LEU A 150 -4.34 -27.14 -4.57
C LEU A 150 -3.85 -26.27 -5.74
N LEU A 151 -3.65 -26.88 -6.91
CA LEU A 151 -3.30 -26.16 -8.12
C LEU A 151 -4.59 -25.73 -8.84
N ALA A 152 -4.83 -24.42 -8.85
CA ALA A 152 -5.88 -23.81 -9.67
C ALA A 152 -5.30 -23.39 -11.03
N GLN A 153 -6.16 -23.35 -12.07
CA GLN A 153 -5.80 -22.66 -13.30
C GLN A 153 -5.56 -21.17 -13.00
N ALA A 154 -4.66 -20.52 -13.74
CA ALA A 154 -4.31 -19.12 -13.52
C ALA A 154 -5.54 -18.17 -13.54
N GLY A 155 -6.46 -18.37 -14.49
CA GLY A 155 -7.68 -17.57 -14.63
C GLY A 155 -7.44 -16.13 -15.09
N SER A 156 -8.53 -15.40 -15.28
CA SER A 156 -8.57 -13.97 -15.61
C SER A 156 -9.54 -13.24 -14.69
N ALA A 157 -9.67 -11.92 -14.82
CA ALA A 157 -10.65 -11.19 -14.01
C ALA A 157 -12.09 -11.61 -14.32
N ALA A 158 -12.40 -11.96 -15.58
CA ALA A 158 -13.72 -12.41 -16.01
C ALA A 158 -14.02 -13.86 -15.59
N VAL A 159 -12.98 -14.70 -15.47
CA VAL A 159 -13.05 -16.11 -15.09
C VAL A 159 -11.90 -16.43 -14.14
N PRO A 160 -12.03 -16.15 -12.83
CA PRO A 160 -10.96 -16.38 -11.86
C PRO A 160 -10.62 -17.87 -11.72
N GLY A 161 -9.36 -18.16 -11.39
CA GLY A 161 -8.86 -19.53 -11.21
C GLY A 161 -9.51 -20.26 -10.05
N LEU A 162 -9.84 -19.52 -9.00
CA LEU A 162 -10.69 -19.95 -7.90
C LEU A 162 -11.91 -19.05 -7.88
N ALA A 163 -13.09 -19.60 -8.15
CA ALA A 163 -14.36 -18.88 -8.18
C ALA A 163 -15.47 -19.67 -7.47
N PHE A 164 -16.63 -19.04 -7.28
CA PHE A 164 -17.78 -19.66 -6.63
C PHE A 164 -18.76 -20.18 -7.68
N ALA A 165 -19.37 -21.35 -7.44
CA ALA A 165 -20.21 -22.03 -8.43
C ALA A 165 -21.38 -21.15 -8.95
N LEU A 166 -21.92 -20.28 -8.09
CA LEU A 166 -23.01 -19.36 -8.40
C LEU A 166 -22.53 -17.91 -8.68
N ASP A 167 -21.23 -17.64 -8.55
CA ASP A 167 -20.62 -16.34 -8.84
C ASP A 167 -19.24 -16.56 -9.50
N GLN A 168 -19.30 -16.92 -10.78
CA GLN A 168 -18.13 -17.37 -11.55
C GLN A 168 -17.19 -16.23 -11.97
N ASN A 169 -17.55 -14.98 -11.69
CA ASN A 169 -16.75 -13.81 -12.01
C ASN A 169 -16.15 -13.12 -10.77
N THR A 170 -16.25 -13.80 -9.61
CA THR A 170 -15.73 -13.34 -8.33
C THR A 170 -14.79 -14.40 -7.73
N GLY A 171 -13.58 -13.98 -7.33
CA GLY A 171 -12.60 -14.89 -6.74
C GLY A 171 -11.14 -14.48 -6.90
N LEU A 172 -10.25 -15.47 -6.89
CA LEU A 172 -8.79 -15.29 -6.99
C LEU A 172 -8.29 -15.65 -8.39
N LEU A 173 -7.39 -14.83 -8.92
CA LEU A 173 -6.72 -15.04 -10.19
C LEU A 173 -5.19 -14.91 -10.07
N ASN A 174 -4.47 -15.50 -11.00
CA ASN A 174 -3.04 -15.37 -11.21
C ASN A 174 -2.82 -14.81 -12.62
N PRO A 175 -2.81 -13.48 -12.81
CA PRO A 175 -2.73 -12.88 -14.16
C PRO A 175 -1.34 -13.04 -14.81
N ALA A 176 -0.30 -13.27 -14.01
CA ALA A 176 1.06 -13.57 -14.44
C ALA A 176 1.82 -14.32 -13.32
N ALA A 177 3.05 -14.76 -13.62
CA ALA A 177 3.96 -15.32 -12.61
C ALA A 177 4.18 -14.34 -11.45
N ASP A 178 4.29 -14.88 -10.23
CA ASP A 178 4.52 -14.13 -8.99
C ASP A 178 3.49 -13.04 -8.69
N GLN A 179 2.24 -13.27 -9.12
CA GLN A 179 1.12 -12.35 -8.88
C GLN A 179 -0.11 -13.08 -8.32
N ILE A 180 -0.85 -12.39 -7.46
CA ILE A 180 -2.17 -12.81 -7.01
C ILE A 180 -3.14 -11.63 -7.07
N GLY A 181 -4.23 -11.83 -7.80
CA GLY A 181 -5.28 -10.84 -8.01
C GLY A 181 -6.60 -11.26 -7.36
N PHE A 182 -7.40 -10.26 -7.02
CA PHE A 182 -8.76 -10.42 -6.52
C PHE A 182 -9.71 -9.80 -7.54
N ALA A 183 -10.71 -10.54 -7.98
CA ALA A 183 -11.74 -10.07 -8.89
C ALA A 183 -13.12 -10.12 -8.25
N THR A 184 -13.95 -9.12 -8.57
CA THR A 184 -15.39 -9.11 -8.26
C THR A 184 -16.16 -8.56 -9.45
N GLY A 185 -17.24 -9.24 -9.85
CA GLY A 185 -18.05 -8.80 -10.99
C GLY A 185 -17.27 -8.77 -12.31
N GLY A 186 -16.27 -9.64 -12.48
CA GLY A 186 -15.46 -9.71 -13.69
C GLY A 186 -14.30 -8.70 -13.79
N VAL A 187 -14.03 -7.93 -12.73
CA VAL A 187 -13.02 -6.85 -12.72
C VAL A 187 -12.00 -7.06 -11.60
N GLN A 188 -10.71 -6.91 -11.91
CA GLN A 188 -9.64 -6.94 -10.91
C GLN A 188 -9.75 -5.72 -9.99
N ARG A 189 -9.90 -5.97 -8.69
CA ARG A 189 -10.02 -4.93 -7.65
C ARG A 189 -8.72 -4.71 -6.89
N ALA A 190 -7.90 -5.74 -6.74
CA ALA A 190 -6.59 -5.66 -6.12
C ALA A 190 -5.62 -6.67 -6.74
N LEU A 191 -4.33 -6.35 -6.71
CA LEU A 191 -3.23 -7.17 -7.22
C LEU A 191 -2.02 -7.03 -6.31
N LEU A 192 -1.53 -8.14 -5.78
CA LEU A 192 -0.21 -8.20 -5.16
C LEU A 192 0.78 -8.82 -6.15
N SER A 193 1.90 -8.15 -6.33
CA SER A 193 3.01 -8.57 -7.18
C SER A 193 4.34 -8.47 -6.41
N GLY A 194 5.42 -8.96 -7.00
CA GLY A 194 6.77 -8.76 -6.46
C GLY A 194 7.20 -7.29 -6.36
N SER A 195 6.51 -6.34 -7.01
CA SER A 195 6.88 -4.92 -7.00
C SER A 195 5.98 -4.05 -6.12
N ALA A 196 4.69 -4.35 -6.06
CA ALA A 196 3.72 -3.51 -5.35
C ALA A 196 2.43 -4.26 -5.01
N PHE A 197 1.71 -3.70 -4.04
CA PHE A 197 0.28 -3.94 -3.86
C PHE A 197 -0.52 -2.84 -4.55
N GLN A 198 -1.26 -3.20 -5.60
CA GLN A 198 -2.14 -2.31 -6.34
C GLN A 198 -3.58 -2.51 -5.88
N VAL A 199 -4.28 -1.40 -5.60
CA VAL A 199 -5.72 -1.38 -5.30
C VAL A 199 -6.41 -0.50 -6.33
N ASN A 200 -7.30 -1.09 -7.13
CA ASN A 200 -8.02 -0.41 -8.21
C ASN A 200 -9.35 0.21 -7.74
N VAL A 201 -9.68 0.05 -6.47
CA VAL A 201 -10.89 0.60 -5.83
C VAL A 201 -10.52 1.39 -4.58
N PRO A 202 -11.38 2.32 -4.14
CA PRO A 202 -11.16 3.03 -2.88
C PRO A 202 -11.04 2.08 -1.70
N LEU A 203 -10.12 2.40 -0.78
CA LEU A 203 -10.08 1.79 0.55
C LEU A 203 -11.10 2.50 1.45
N THR A 204 -11.90 1.74 2.18
CA THR A 204 -12.95 2.26 3.08
C THR A 204 -12.88 1.58 4.45
N GLY A 205 -13.66 2.06 5.42
CA GLY A 205 -13.67 1.51 6.78
C GLY A 205 -12.54 2.05 7.65
N THR A 206 -12.27 1.40 8.78
CA THR A 206 -11.33 1.89 9.82
C THR A 206 -9.85 1.87 9.42
N ALA A 207 -9.53 1.25 8.29
CA ALA A 207 -8.18 1.27 7.71
C ALA A 207 -7.82 2.63 7.08
N VAL A 208 -8.82 3.47 6.78
CA VAL A 208 -8.61 4.85 6.36
C VAL A 208 -8.94 5.83 7.50
N THR A 209 -8.36 7.03 7.44
CA THR A 209 -8.70 8.13 8.38
C THR A 209 -10.21 8.36 8.41
N GLN A 210 -10.77 8.71 9.58
CA GLN A 210 -12.21 8.92 9.78
C GLN A 210 -12.61 10.39 9.85
N SER A 211 -11.65 11.28 10.06
CA SER A 211 -11.79 12.74 9.97
C SER A 211 -10.47 13.38 9.57
N ALA A 212 -10.49 14.68 9.26
CA ALA A 212 -9.29 15.48 8.96
C ALA A 212 -8.33 15.64 10.16
N THR A 213 -8.74 15.21 11.36
CA THR A 213 -7.94 15.25 12.59
C THR A 213 -7.60 13.85 13.11
N ASP A 214 -7.86 12.79 12.33
CA ASP A 214 -7.63 11.42 12.75
C ASP A 214 -6.12 11.09 12.81
N GLY A 215 -5.57 11.13 14.02
CA GLY A 215 -4.18 10.80 14.31
C GLY A 215 -3.93 9.31 14.65
N THR A 216 -4.89 8.41 14.40
CA THR A 216 -4.74 6.99 14.76
C THR A 216 -3.61 6.33 13.95
N PRO A 217 -2.56 5.79 14.60
CA PRO A 217 -1.45 5.15 13.90
C PRO A 217 -1.89 3.96 13.03
N GLY A 218 -1.23 3.78 11.88
CA GLY A 218 -1.45 2.64 10.98
C GLY A 218 -2.59 2.81 9.97
N ARG A 219 -3.26 3.97 9.93
CA ARG A 219 -4.31 4.26 8.93
C ARG A 219 -3.74 4.89 7.66
N VAL A 220 -4.38 4.59 6.53
CA VAL A 220 -4.16 5.30 5.26
C VAL A 220 -4.94 6.61 5.29
N MET A 221 -4.29 7.70 4.88
CA MET A 221 -4.92 9.02 4.85
C MET A 221 -5.86 9.17 3.66
N ARG A 222 -7.10 9.64 3.90
CA ARG A 222 -8.02 10.02 2.81
C ARG A 222 -7.58 11.35 2.19
N VAL A 223 -7.91 11.54 0.91
CA VAL A 223 -7.72 12.83 0.23
C VAL A 223 -8.46 13.92 1.01
N GLY A 224 -7.76 15.01 1.33
CA GLY A 224 -8.31 16.13 2.10
C GLY A 224 -8.15 16.02 3.62
N ASP A 225 -7.84 14.84 4.17
CA ASP A 225 -7.64 14.69 5.63
C ASP A 225 -6.24 15.18 6.08
N SER A 226 -5.38 15.64 5.15
CA SER A 226 -4.03 16.14 5.46
C SER A 226 -3.94 17.65 5.58
N THR A 227 -3.69 18.12 6.80
CA THR A 227 -3.22 19.48 7.05
C THR A 227 -1.69 19.59 7.00
N THR A 228 -0.95 18.47 6.88
CA THR A 228 0.52 18.44 6.94
C THR A 228 1.22 17.93 5.66
N LEU A 229 0.52 17.24 4.75
CA LEU A 229 1.03 16.85 3.42
C LEU A 229 0.56 17.75 2.26
N LEU A 230 -0.09 18.88 2.56
CA LEU A 230 -0.22 20.01 1.62
C LEU A 230 1.11 20.75 1.35
N SER A 231 2.24 20.25 1.89
CA SER A 231 3.59 20.72 1.56
C SER A 231 4.01 20.45 0.09
N ALA A 232 3.21 19.72 -0.71
CA ALA A 232 3.53 19.39 -2.11
C ALA A 232 2.67 20.09 -3.18
N SER A 233 1.84 21.07 -2.81
CA SER A 233 1.12 21.93 -3.77
C SER A 233 1.58 23.39 -3.58
N PRO A 234 1.56 24.28 -4.59
CA PRO A 234 1.87 25.71 -4.43
C PRO A 234 1.08 26.43 -3.31
N ALA A 235 0.10 25.73 -2.70
CA ALA A 235 -0.60 25.95 -1.45
C ALA A 235 0.25 25.84 -0.15
N LEU A 236 1.51 26.29 -0.14
CA LEU A 236 2.24 26.63 1.11
C LEU A 236 1.79 27.97 1.71
N ARG A 237 0.67 28.53 1.22
CA ARG A 237 0.14 29.84 1.57
C ARG A 237 -1.34 29.72 1.90
N CYS A 238 -1.77 30.37 2.97
CA CYS A 238 -3.18 30.63 3.16
C CYS A 238 -3.70 31.54 2.06
N THR A 239 -4.96 31.34 1.67
CA THR A 239 -5.66 32.26 0.77
C THR A 239 -5.91 33.57 1.52
N TYR A 240 -5.45 34.68 0.96
CA TYR A 240 -5.64 36.01 1.55
C TYR A 240 -7.03 36.55 1.22
N GLY A 241 -7.71 37.08 2.24
CA GLY A 241 -8.95 37.83 2.14
C GLY A 241 -8.97 39.02 3.10
N GLY A 242 -10.11 39.70 3.18
CA GLY A 242 -10.29 40.87 4.04
C GLY A 242 -9.69 42.15 3.45
N THR A 243 -9.28 43.07 4.31
CA THR A 243 -8.74 44.40 3.93
C THR A 243 -7.27 44.53 4.34
N ALA A 244 -6.64 45.66 4.01
CA ALA A 244 -5.24 45.96 4.35
C ALA A 244 -4.89 45.84 5.84
N ASN A 245 -5.84 46.17 6.74
CA ASN A 245 -5.63 46.19 8.19
C ASN A 245 -6.53 45.19 8.95
N ALA A 246 -7.38 44.44 8.25
CA ALA A 246 -8.21 43.38 8.81
C ALA A 246 -8.12 42.15 7.90
N ILE A 247 -7.09 41.35 8.14
CA ILE A 247 -6.69 40.22 7.30
C ILE A 247 -7.52 39.00 7.68
N THR A 248 -8.04 38.30 6.68
CA THR A 248 -8.62 36.97 6.86
C THR A 248 -7.83 35.97 6.03
N LEU A 249 -7.46 34.85 6.63
CA LEU A 249 -6.71 33.79 5.98
C LEU A 249 -7.55 32.52 5.94
N THR A 250 -7.68 31.90 4.76
CA THR A 250 -8.29 30.57 4.63
C THR A 250 -7.18 29.54 4.42
N SER A 251 -7.03 28.65 5.40
CA SER A 251 -6.02 27.58 5.39
C SER A 251 -6.57 26.27 4.81
N GLY A 252 -7.89 26.08 4.87
CA GLY A 252 -8.54 24.81 4.54
C GLY A 252 -8.54 23.79 5.67
N ALA A 253 -7.84 24.05 6.78
CA ALA A 253 -7.80 23.19 7.97
C ALA A 253 -9.00 23.40 8.92
N GLY A 254 -9.72 24.52 8.80
CA GLY A 254 -10.94 24.76 9.56
C GLY A 254 -10.69 25.06 11.04
N PHE A 255 -9.64 25.84 11.36
CA PHE A 255 -9.37 26.22 12.75
C PHE A 255 -10.53 27.02 13.36
N THR A 256 -10.85 26.75 14.64
CA THR A 256 -11.90 27.44 15.40
C THR A 256 -11.39 27.84 16.79
N GLY A 257 -11.93 28.91 17.37
CA GLY A 257 -11.52 29.38 18.70
C GLY A 257 -10.20 30.15 18.68
N THR A 258 -9.33 29.92 19.66
CA THR A 258 -7.99 30.53 19.73
C THR A 258 -6.97 29.62 19.02
N PRO A 259 -6.17 30.14 18.08
CA PRO A 259 -5.10 29.35 17.48
C PRO A 259 -4.10 28.82 18.52
N ALA A 260 -3.48 27.67 18.28
CA ALA A 260 -2.45 27.14 19.17
C ALA A 260 -1.18 28.00 19.11
N ALA A 261 -0.56 28.25 20.27
CA ALA A 261 0.75 28.90 20.31
C ALA A 261 1.78 28.09 19.51
N GLY A 262 2.56 28.77 18.67
CA GLY A 262 3.49 28.17 17.72
C GLY A 262 2.90 27.89 16.34
N LEU A 263 1.59 28.07 16.12
CA LEU A 263 1.01 27.94 14.79
C LEU A 263 1.66 28.93 13.83
N GLN A 264 2.16 28.43 12.72
CA GLN A 264 2.82 29.23 11.70
C GLN A 264 2.09 29.14 10.37
N VAL A 265 1.87 30.30 9.77
CA VAL A 265 1.24 30.42 8.46
C VAL A 265 2.03 31.36 7.56
N ARG A 266 1.84 31.23 6.25
CA ARG A 266 2.42 32.12 5.23
C ARG A 266 1.31 32.64 4.32
N PHE A 267 1.42 33.88 3.87
CA PHE A 267 0.47 34.49 2.95
C PHE A 267 1.13 35.53 2.06
N ARG A 268 0.43 35.93 1.00
CA ARG A 268 0.74 37.12 0.18
C ARG A 268 -0.43 38.06 0.24
N ALA A 269 -0.21 39.27 0.77
CA ALA A 269 -1.26 40.25 0.85
C ALA A 269 -1.62 40.83 -0.52
N THR A 270 -2.89 41.18 -0.71
CA THR A 270 -3.36 41.90 -1.91
C THR A 270 -3.27 43.42 -1.75
N ALA A 271 -3.08 43.91 -0.52
CA ALA A 271 -2.88 45.31 -0.21
C ALA A 271 -1.81 45.47 0.88
N ALA A 272 -1.06 46.58 0.84
CA ALA A 272 -0.16 46.95 1.92
C ALA A 272 -0.95 47.50 3.10
N ASN A 273 -0.51 47.21 4.33
CA ASN A 273 -1.15 47.76 5.53
C ASN A 273 -0.87 49.27 5.64
N THR A 274 -1.84 50.03 6.15
CA THR A 274 -1.70 51.48 6.37
C THR A 274 -1.45 51.83 7.85
N GLY A 275 -1.42 50.83 8.73
CA GLY A 275 -1.15 50.95 10.15
C GLY A 275 -1.27 49.60 10.85
N ALA A 276 -1.64 49.61 12.13
CA ALA A 276 -1.88 48.38 12.88
C ALA A 276 -2.91 47.49 12.18
N ALA A 277 -2.66 46.17 12.15
CA ALA A 277 -3.52 45.20 11.47
C ALA A 277 -3.89 44.05 12.40
N THR A 278 -5.01 43.39 12.12
CA THR A 278 -5.41 42.14 12.73
C THR A 278 -5.40 41.00 11.71
N LEU A 279 -5.24 39.76 12.19
CA LEU A 279 -5.29 38.56 11.37
C LEU A 279 -6.21 37.52 12.04
N ALA A 280 -7.20 37.07 11.29
CA ALA A 280 -8.03 35.91 11.62
C ALA A 280 -7.71 34.77 10.64
N ILE A 281 -7.66 33.54 11.14
CA ILE A 281 -7.49 32.33 10.32
C ILE A 281 -8.71 31.43 10.44
N ASP A 282 -9.26 31.01 9.31
CA ASP A 282 -10.48 30.20 9.22
C ASP A 282 -11.61 30.77 10.10
N GLY A 283 -12.06 30.03 11.13
CA GLY A 283 -13.10 30.43 12.09
C GLY A 283 -12.56 30.94 13.43
N CYS A 284 -11.26 31.23 13.53
CA CYS A 284 -10.67 31.83 14.74
C CYS A 284 -11.00 33.33 14.86
N ALA A 285 -11.01 33.82 16.10
CA ALA A 285 -11.17 35.26 16.35
C ALA A 285 -9.96 36.06 15.80
N PRO A 286 -10.16 37.30 15.32
CA PRO A 286 -9.06 38.16 14.90
C PRO A 286 -8.12 38.47 16.07
N ALA A 287 -6.81 38.36 15.84
CA ALA A 287 -5.78 38.74 16.79
C ALA A 287 -4.85 39.83 16.21
N ASN A 288 -4.22 40.61 17.08
CA ASN A 288 -3.33 41.70 16.66
C ASN A 288 -2.11 41.16 15.92
N CYS A 289 -1.68 41.87 14.88
CA CYS A 289 -0.40 41.62 14.22
C CYS A 289 0.66 42.56 14.80
N LEU A 290 1.80 41.99 15.17
CA LEU A 290 2.95 42.68 15.70
C LEU A 290 4.17 42.41 14.84
N THR A 291 5.12 43.35 14.87
CA THR A 291 6.45 43.19 14.27
C THR A 291 7.26 42.15 15.03
N VAL A 292 8.40 41.70 14.49
CA VAL A 292 9.31 40.77 15.19
C VAL A 292 9.86 41.34 16.50
N THR A 293 9.75 42.65 16.73
CA THR A 293 10.15 43.34 17.96
C THR A 293 8.99 43.58 18.94
N GLY A 294 7.78 43.11 18.62
CA GLY A 294 6.59 43.25 19.47
C GLY A 294 5.85 44.59 19.34
N ALA A 295 6.29 45.50 18.45
CA ALA A 295 5.58 46.75 18.18
C ALA A 295 4.38 46.52 17.25
N ALA A 296 3.36 47.39 17.32
CA ALA A 296 2.28 47.42 16.34
C ALA A 296 2.84 47.61 14.91
N LEU A 297 2.18 47.03 13.90
CA LEU A 297 2.68 47.12 12.53
C LEU A 297 2.69 48.58 12.03
N PRO A 298 3.84 49.09 11.57
CA PRO A 298 3.90 50.38 10.86
C PRO A 298 3.30 50.25 9.47
N ALA A 299 2.90 51.37 8.86
CA ALA A 299 2.43 51.40 7.48
C ALA A 299 3.48 50.81 6.53
N GLY A 300 3.05 49.92 5.62
CA GLY A 300 3.92 49.23 4.67
C GLY A 300 4.78 48.12 5.27
N TYR A 301 4.49 47.64 6.49
CA TYR A 301 5.11 46.42 7.03
C TYR A 301 4.76 45.19 6.20
N ILE A 302 3.48 45.03 5.90
CA ILE A 302 2.93 44.04 4.98
C ILE A 302 2.92 44.67 3.59
N ARG A 303 3.42 43.94 2.58
CA ARG A 303 3.55 44.42 1.20
C ARG A 303 2.71 43.58 0.25
N THR A 304 2.11 44.25 -0.73
CA THR A 304 1.35 43.59 -1.79
C THR A 304 2.24 42.61 -2.57
N GLY A 305 1.76 41.37 -2.71
CA GLY A 305 2.42 40.33 -3.50
C GLY A 305 3.70 39.76 -2.88
N LYS A 306 4.11 40.20 -1.69
CA LYS A 306 5.32 39.71 -1.00
C LYS A 306 4.99 38.68 0.07
N ASP A 307 5.94 37.78 0.29
CA ASP A 307 5.85 36.73 1.29
C ASP A 307 5.88 37.30 2.71
N THR A 308 4.85 36.96 3.49
CA THR A 308 4.78 37.28 4.93
C THR A 308 4.56 35.99 5.70
N ARG A 309 5.35 35.77 6.75
CA ARG A 309 5.21 34.65 7.69
C ARG A 309 4.61 35.18 8.98
N ALA A 310 3.56 34.55 9.47
CA ALA A 310 2.96 34.87 10.77
C ALA A 310 3.07 33.67 11.71
N ILE A 311 3.51 33.91 12.95
CA ILE A 311 3.58 32.91 14.02
C ILE A 311 2.69 33.38 15.15
N PHE A 312 1.77 32.55 15.62
CA PHE A 312 0.92 32.88 16.75
C PHE A 312 1.66 32.59 18.07
N ASP A 313 1.77 33.59 18.96
CA ASP A 313 2.47 33.45 20.25
C ASP A 313 1.56 33.00 21.41
N GLY A 314 0.25 32.87 21.16
CA GLY A 314 -0.77 32.60 22.16
C GLY A 314 -1.75 33.76 22.36
N ALA A 315 -1.41 34.98 21.92
CA ALA A 315 -2.26 36.16 22.00
C ALA A 315 -2.27 37.00 20.72
N SER A 316 -1.12 37.12 20.04
CA SER A 316 -0.91 37.93 18.85
C SER A 316 -0.18 37.15 17.76
N TRP A 317 -0.27 37.66 16.53
CA TRP A 317 0.49 37.19 15.39
C TRP A 317 1.79 37.98 15.27
N ILE A 318 2.93 37.30 15.39
CA ILE A 318 4.25 37.89 15.15
C ILE A 318 4.59 37.70 13.67
N LEU A 319 4.71 38.81 12.95
CA LEU A 319 4.93 38.82 11.52
C LEU A 319 6.39 39.08 11.17
N ASP A 320 6.96 38.15 10.40
CA ASP A 320 8.22 38.31 9.72
C ASP A 320 7.97 38.62 8.23
N ARG A 321 8.82 39.49 7.67
CA ARG A 321 8.69 39.99 6.31
C ARG A 321 9.96 39.75 5.53
N GLU A 322 9.81 39.51 4.23
CA GLU A 322 10.94 39.59 3.31
C GLU A 322 11.59 40.99 3.39
N MET A 323 12.91 41.04 3.22
CA MET A 323 13.66 42.29 3.11
C MET A 323 13.07 43.15 1.98
N ASP A 324 13.02 44.47 2.19
CA ASP A 324 12.62 45.42 1.17
C ASP A 324 13.81 46.22 0.71
N SER A 325 14.00 46.32 -0.59
CA SER A 325 15.09 47.09 -1.17
C SER A 325 14.62 47.81 -2.42
N GLY A 326 15.22 48.96 -2.67
CA GLY A 326 14.91 49.77 -3.83
C GLY A 326 16.01 50.78 -4.09
N SER A 327 15.90 51.47 -5.23
CA SER A 327 16.78 52.58 -5.55
C SER A 327 16.01 53.66 -6.32
N ASN A 328 16.50 54.89 -6.23
CA ASN A 328 16.05 56.02 -7.02
C ASN A 328 17.24 56.95 -7.32
N GLY A 329 17.00 58.12 -7.92
CA GLY A 329 18.08 59.08 -8.21
C GLY A 329 18.85 59.58 -6.97
N ASN A 330 18.30 59.31 -5.78
CA ASN A 330 18.92 59.66 -4.50
C ASN A 330 19.78 58.55 -3.89
N GLY A 331 19.80 57.33 -4.45
CA GLY A 331 20.60 56.21 -3.97
C GLY A 331 19.82 54.90 -3.77
N GLY A 332 20.41 53.97 -3.04
CA GLY A 332 19.80 52.68 -2.67
C GLY A 332 19.29 52.66 -1.23
N TYR A 333 18.28 51.83 -0.95
CA TYR A 333 17.83 51.56 0.41
C TYR A 333 17.54 50.08 0.64
N MET A 334 17.63 49.66 1.89
CA MET A 334 17.22 48.34 2.39
C MET A 334 16.50 48.50 3.73
N ARG A 335 15.35 47.85 3.90
CA ARG A 335 14.55 47.79 5.13
C ARG A 335 14.40 46.35 5.60
N PHE A 336 14.65 46.14 6.88
CA PHE A 336 14.61 44.85 7.55
C PHE A 336 13.35 44.74 8.42
N ALA A 337 12.96 43.49 8.72
CA ALA A 337 11.80 43.18 9.56
C ALA A 337 11.93 43.71 11.00
N ASP A 338 13.14 43.87 11.52
CA ASP A 338 13.44 44.42 12.85
C ASP A 338 13.39 45.96 12.92
N GLY A 339 13.01 46.60 11.82
CA GLY A 339 12.94 48.05 11.69
C GLY A 339 14.22 48.73 11.26
N ARG A 340 15.34 48.01 11.11
CA ARG A 340 16.58 48.62 10.59
C ARG A 340 16.38 49.08 9.15
N GLN A 341 16.88 50.27 8.83
CA GLN A 341 17.01 50.80 7.47
C GLN A 341 18.47 51.15 7.19
N ILE A 342 18.92 50.80 6.00
CA ILE A 342 20.22 51.19 5.46
C ILE A 342 19.95 51.97 4.18
N CYS A 343 20.52 53.17 4.07
CA CYS A 343 20.51 53.94 2.83
C CYS A 343 21.95 54.19 2.38
N ASP A 344 22.21 54.06 1.08
CA ASP A 344 23.50 54.36 0.46
C ASP A 344 23.31 55.37 -0.68
N SER A 345 24.29 56.25 -0.87
CA SER A 345 24.24 57.25 -1.92
C SER A 345 25.64 57.78 -2.25
N THR A 346 25.81 58.36 -3.44
CA THR A 346 26.97 59.19 -3.79
C THR A 346 26.50 60.61 -4.14
N VAL A 347 27.18 61.63 -3.63
CA VAL A 347 26.87 63.04 -3.88
C VAL A 347 28.12 63.81 -4.30
N LEU A 348 27.99 64.68 -5.31
CA LEU A 348 29.03 65.65 -5.66
C LEU A 348 28.87 66.88 -4.76
N THR A 349 29.85 67.17 -3.92
CA THR A 349 29.83 68.34 -3.03
C THR A 349 30.15 69.64 -3.77
N SER A 350 29.89 70.78 -3.12
CA SER A 350 30.18 72.12 -3.66
C SER A 350 31.40 72.76 -2.97
N THR A 351 32.09 73.66 -3.69
CA THR A 351 33.14 74.54 -3.15
C THR A 351 32.58 75.71 -2.34
N SER A 352 31.29 76.06 -2.50
CA SER A 352 30.70 77.28 -1.94
C SER A 352 29.82 77.06 -0.71
N SER A 353 29.18 75.90 -0.57
CA SER A 353 28.25 75.59 0.53
C SER A 353 28.16 74.09 0.78
N GLU A 354 27.48 73.70 1.86
CA GLU A 354 26.96 72.35 2.07
C GLU A 354 26.11 71.92 0.87
N THR A 355 26.19 70.64 0.52
CA THR A 355 25.34 70.03 -0.50
C THR A 355 24.31 69.14 0.18
N THR A 356 23.03 69.51 0.03
CA THR A 356 21.93 68.73 0.57
C THR A 356 21.74 67.46 -0.26
N ARG A 357 21.71 66.32 0.42
CA ARG A 357 21.37 65.03 -0.16
C ARG A 357 20.14 64.47 0.53
N THR A 358 19.05 64.33 -0.23
CA THR A 358 17.86 63.61 0.21
C THR A 358 18.14 62.12 0.28
N TRP A 359 17.63 61.45 1.31
CA TRP A 359 17.72 60.00 1.42
C TRP A 359 16.83 59.31 0.39
N PRO A 360 17.23 58.16 -0.16
CA PRO A 360 16.40 57.38 -1.07
C PRO A 360 15.13 56.83 -0.40
N ALA A 361 15.13 56.69 0.93
CA ALA A 361 13.96 56.42 1.75
C ALA A 361 14.07 57.19 3.09
N GLU A 362 12.95 57.72 3.57
CA GLU A 362 12.85 58.43 4.85
C GLU A 362 13.10 57.49 6.04
N PHE A 363 13.79 57.99 7.06
CA PHE A 363 14.00 57.31 8.35
C PHE A 363 12.94 57.76 9.37
N SER A 364 12.66 56.96 10.39
CA SER A 364 11.73 57.35 11.48
C SER A 364 12.35 58.35 12.48
N ALA A 365 13.67 58.48 12.48
CA ALA A 365 14.45 59.43 13.26
C ALA A 365 15.80 59.68 12.54
N PRO A 366 16.56 60.75 12.89
CA PRO A 366 17.81 61.05 12.23
C PRO A 366 18.80 59.86 12.28
N PRO A 367 19.27 59.34 11.13
CA PRO A 367 20.13 58.17 11.08
C PRO A 367 21.58 58.49 11.48
N ARG A 368 22.36 57.44 11.75
CA ARG A 368 23.82 57.55 11.86
C ARG A 368 24.43 57.56 10.47
N VAL A 369 25.15 58.61 10.12
CA VAL A 369 25.74 58.82 8.78
C VAL A 369 27.24 58.61 8.80
N PHE A 370 27.72 57.86 7.82
CA PHE A 370 29.13 57.64 7.54
C PHE A 370 29.44 58.23 6.17
N CYS A 371 30.43 59.11 6.11
CA CYS A 371 30.90 59.71 4.86
C CYS A 371 32.26 59.13 4.50
N SER A 372 32.45 58.78 3.23
CA SER A 372 33.74 58.40 2.67
C SER A 372 33.97 59.20 1.40
N CYS A 373 35.16 59.77 1.27
CA CYS A 373 35.55 60.49 0.07
C CYS A 373 36.19 59.56 -0.95
N SER A 374 35.97 59.85 -2.24
CA SER A 374 36.62 59.16 -3.35
C SER A 374 37.37 60.17 -4.22
N GLY A 375 38.65 59.90 -4.51
CA GLY A 375 39.51 60.74 -5.36
C GLY A 375 40.78 61.27 -4.66
N ALA A 376 41.78 61.65 -5.46
CA ALA A 376 43.12 62.05 -4.99
C ALA A 376 43.19 63.42 -4.29
N THR A 377 42.13 64.23 -4.40
CA THR A 377 42.12 65.64 -3.94
C THR A 377 41.36 65.85 -2.63
N VAL A 378 40.62 64.84 -2.14
CA VAL A 378 39.78 64.95 -0.94
C VAL A 378 40.50 64.34 0.27
N GLY A 379 40.63 65.12 1.34
CA GLY A 379 41.24 64.68 2.60
C GLY A 379 40.23 64.09 3.58
N PHE A 380 39.06 64.73 3.74
CA PHE A 380 37.96 64.21 4.57
C PHE A 380 36.60 64.76 4.11
N ALA A 381 35.53 64.06 4.49
CA ALA A 381 34.14 64.49 4.27
C ALA A 381 33.40 64.55 5.60
N ARG A 382 32.43 65.46 5.70
CA ARG A 382 31.57 65.60 6.88
C ARG A 382 30.10 65.61 6.49
N ALA A 383 29.26 65.07 7.37
CA ALA A 383 27.83 65.36 7.43
C ALA A 383 27.63 66.50 8.44
N ALA A 384 27.15 67.65 8.00
CA ALA A 384 27.02 68.87 8.81
C ALA A 384 25.69 68.91 9.59
N SER A 385 24.60 68.49 8.95
CA SER A 385 23.27 68.36 9.52
C SER A 385 22.60 67.12 8.96
N THR A 386 21.86 66.38 9.77
CA THR A 386 21.14 65.18 9.34
C THR A 386 19.76 65.16 9.98
N THR A 387 18.74 64.96 9.13
CA THR A 387 17.36 64.73 9.52
C THR A 387 16.90 63.37 9.00
N GLU A 388 15.63 63.05 9.22
CA GLU A 388 14.93 61.88 8.71
C GLU A 388 14.93 61.80 7.17
N ILE A 389 15.01 62.95 6.50
CA ILE A 389 14.78 63.10 5.06
C ILE A 389 16.05 63.48 4.31
N VAL A 390 16.95 64.26 4.92
CA VAL A 390 18.14 64.80 4.25
C VAL A 390 19.38 64.71 5.12
N THR A 391 20.55 64.75 4.47
CA THR A 391 21.83 65.07 5.11
C THR A 391 22.58 66.11 4.30
N GLU A 392 23.27 67.02 4.99
CA GLU A 392 24.11 68.04 4.37
C GLU A 392 25.56 67.60 4.36
N VAL A 393 26.15 67.46 3.18
CA VAL A 393 27.46 66.85 2.99
C VAL A 393 28.45 67.87 2.44
N SER A 394 29.69 67.82 2.92
CA SER A 394 30.79 68.67 2.46
C SER A 394 32.09 67.89 2.41
N ALA A 395 32.94 68.20 1.43
CA ALA A 395 34.28 67.62 1.30
C ALA A 395 35.34 68.70 1.45
N TYR A 396 36.47 68.35 2.06
CA TYR A 396 37.61 69.23 2.28
C TYR A 396 38.88 68.57 1.76
N ASN A 397 39.76 69.36 1.15
CA ASN A 397 41.09 68.90 0.78
C ASN A 397 42.01 68.80 2.01
N THR A 398 43.23 68.29 1.83
CA THR A 398 44.23 68.16 2.88
C THR A 398 44.74 69.51 3.44
N ALA A 399 44.47 70.61 2.72
CA ALA A 399 44.76 71.98 3.18
C ALA A 399 43.58 72.62 3.95
N GLY A 400 42.49 71.88 4.20
CA GLY A 400 41.32 72.38 4.93
C GLY A 400 40.38 73.27 4.12
N ALA A 401 40.59 73.42 2.81
CA ALA A 401 39.69 74.15 1.93
C ALA A 401 38.52 73.26 1.48
N ARG A 402 37.31 73.82 1.45
CA ARG A 402 36.12 73.15 0.91
C ARG A 402 36.27 72.92 -0.59
N ILE A 403 35.93 71.74 -1.06
CA ILE A 403 36.06 71.35 -2.47
C ILE A 403 34.82 70.67 -3.02
N ALA A 404 34.72 70.68 -4.34
CA ALA A 404 33.79 69.81 -5.07
C ALA A 404 34.45 68.45 -5.29
N GLY A 405 33.83 67.40 -4.76
CA GLY A 405 34.29 66.02 -4.89
C GLY A 405 33.17 65.03 -4.61
N TYR A 406 33.31 63.80 -5.10
CA TYR A 406 32.32 62.76 -4.86
C TYR A 406 32.52 62.14 -3.47
N VAL A 407 31.45 62.22 -2.66
CA VAL A 407 31.36 61.61 -1.33
C VAL A 407 30.34 60.49 -1.38
N ALA A 408 30.77 59.28 -1.03
CA ALA A 408 29.89 58.16 -0.74
C ALA A 408 29.38 58.31 0.69
N ILE A 409 28.08 58.16 0.88
CA ILE A 409 27.41 58.23 2.17
C ILE A 409 26.65 56.94 2.44
N LEU A 410 26.79 56.43 3.66
CA LEU A 410 26.03 55.30 4.18
C LEU A 410 25.31 55.76 5.45
N ALA A 411 24.00 55.58 5.50
CA ALA A 411 23.19 55.89 6.67
C ALA A 411 22.57 54.61 7.23
N ILE A 412 22.63 54.45 8.55
CA ILE A 412 21.99 53.35 9.27
C ILE A 412 21.06 53.95 10.33
N GLY A 413 19.79 53.58 10.26
CA GLY A 413 18.75 54.09 11.15
C GLY A 413 17.58 53.13 11.25
N LYS A 414 16.42 53.64 11.65
CA LYS A 414 15.16 52.90 11.69
C LYS A 414 14.17 53.46 10.67
N TRP A 415 13.25 52.63 10.17
CA TRP A 415 12.17 53.07 9.28
C TRP A 415 10.80 53.12 9.96
N TYR A 416 10.70 52.61 11.19
CA TYR A 416 9.56 52.75 12.09
C TYR A 416 9.99 52.82 13.55
#